data_AF-A0AAD9Z323-F1
#
_entry.id   AF-A0AAD9Z323-F1
#
_cell.length_a   1.000
_cell.length_b   1.000
_cell.length_c   1.000
_cell.angle_alpha   90.00
_cell.angle_beta   90.00
_cell.angle_gamma   90.00
#
_symmetry.space_group_name_H-M   'P 1'
#
loop_
_entity.id
_entity.type
_entity.pdbx_description
1 polymer ?
#
loop_
_entity_poly.entity_id
_entity_poly.type
_entity_poly.pdbx_seq_one_letter_code
_entity_poly.pdbx_strand_id
1 'polypeptide(L)'
;MVPDQLAASFDSSEEGDILDLADDEGWDDLEPDLEPVEMVCLMCDALFDSTQRMLQHCKDNHDLDIVSIRKDLDLDFLGMVKLVNYIRREAKVGKGKLDVSKKSAFEDDQYLLPTLEDDALLYSLQDVIGDGLDDVDDDVGGVPVKALNGAGNGSNGVDRIAELEQHLQRAQLERKACKRELEALREGIEARNGYEGALKEITEEHGNNENENAISNPGTGPNKNGHTLGNTDSSYFASYSGHGEFSGTLT
;
A
#
# COMPACT_ATOMS: atom_id res chain seq x y z
N MET A 1 10.28 -13.80 -61.49
CA MET A 1 11.20 -12.65 -61.58
C MET A 1 10.69 -11.58 -60.63
N VAL A 2 11.39 -11.52 -59.50
CA VAL A 2 11.54 -10.50 -58.43
C VAL A 2 11.42 -9.03 -58.84
N PRO A 3 11.44 -8.04 -57.91
CA PRO A 3 11.39 -8.02 -56.42
C PRO A 3 10.30 -6.99 -55.94
N ASP A 4 10.11 -6.55 -54.69
CA ASP A 4 11.08 -6.15 -53.65
C ASP A 4 10.40 -5.92 -52.29
N GLN A 5 11.16 -6.22 -51.26
CA GLN A 5 10.87 -5.93 -49.86
C GLN A 5 11.16 -4.45 -49.59
N LEU A 6 10.41 -3.83 -48.68
CA LEU A 6 10.87 -2.66 -47.94
C LEU A 6 10.37 -2.79 -46.50
N ALA A 7 11.16 -3.55 -45.74
CA ALA A 7 11.23 -3.42 -44.30
C ALA A 7 11.60 -1.97 -43.99
N ALA A 8 10.74 -1.27 -43.26
CA ALA A 8 11.09 -0.01 -42.65
C ALA A 8 12.11 -0.32 -41.54
N SER A 9 13.37 -0.02 -41.82
CA SER A 9 14.43 0.11 -40.83
C SER A 9 14.09 1.25 -39.88
N PHE A 10 13.76 0.94 -38.63
CA PHE A 10 13.79 1.89 -37.53
C PHE A 10 15.06 1.58 -36.72
N ASP A 11 16.18 2.09 -37.22
CA ASP A 11 17.40 2.21 -36.44
C ASP A 11 17.36 3.57 -35.74
N SER A 12 17.20 3.55 -34.43
CA SER A 12 17.55 4.66 -33.57
C SER A 12 17.92 4.09 -32.22
N SER A 13 19.21 3.77 -32.09
CA SER A 13 19.87 3.57 -30.81
C SER A 13 19.74 4.85 -29.97
N GLU A 14 19.00 4.77 -28.87
CA GLU A 14 19.07 5.70 -27.75
C GLU A 14 19.16 4.82 -26.49
N GLU A 15 20.36 4.29 -26.27
CA GLU A 15 20.81 3.70 -25.00
C GLU A 15 20.97 4.88 -24.01
N GLY A 16 19.85 5.36 -23.47
CA GLY A 16 19.82 6.46 -22.52
C GLY A 16 19.07 6.04 -21.26
N ASP A 17 19.83 5.56 -20.27
CA ASP A 17 19.54 5.56 -18.82
C ASP A 17 18.05 5.71 -18.41
N ILE A 18 17.23 4.66 -18.58
CA ILE A 18 15.83 4.61 -18.07
C ILE A 18 15.79 4.02 -16.66
N LEU A 19 16.70 4.43 -15.78
CA LEU A 19 16.64 4.14 -14.34
C LEU A 19 17.24 5.32 -13.56
N ASP A 20 16.80 6.53 -13.86
CA ASP A 20 16.93 7.63 -12.90
C ASP A 20 15.87 7.46 -11.81
N LEU A 21 16.18 6.60 -10.84
CA LEU A 21 15.40 6.41 -9.61
C LEU A 21 15.57 7.60 -8.63
N ALA A 22 16.19 8.70 -9.07
CA ALA A 22 16.33 9.92 -8.27
C ALA A 22 15.12 10.85 -8.33
N ASP A 23 14.10 10.54 -9.16
CA ASP A 23 12.83 11.27 -9.25
C ASP A 23 11.66 10.43 -8.67
N ASP A 24 11.84 9.88 -7.47
CA ASP A 24 10.74 9.30 -6.66
C ASP A 24 10.08 10.38 -5.78
N GLU A 25 10.33 11.66 -6.07
CA GLU A 25 9.81 12.82 -5.33
C GLU A 25 8.37 13.18 -5.75
N GLY A 26 7.78 12.43 -6.70
CA GLY A 26 6.42 12.66 -7.19
C GLY A 26 5.28 12.10 -6.32
N TRP A 27 5.58 11.34 -5.26
CA TRP A 27 4.57 10.74 -4.37
C TRP A 27 4.38 11.47 -3.03
N ASP A 28 5.25 12.42 -2.69
CA ASP A 28 5.26 13.11 -1.39
C ASP A 28 4.43 14.42 -1.36
N ASP A 29 4.02 14.95 -2.51
CA ASP A 29 3.37 16.27 -2.64
C ASP A 29 1.85 16.23 -2.90
N LEU A 30 1.20 15.06 -2.78
CA LEU A 30 -0.25 15.03 -2.69
C LEU A 30 -0.66 15.52 -1.29
N GLU A 31 -1.01 16.81 -1.17
CA GLU A 31 -1.81 17.27 -0.05
C GLU A 31 -3.00 16.31 0.08
N PRO A 32 -3.31 15.79 1.29
CA PRO A 32 -4.51 14.99 1.45
C PRO A 32 -5.67 15.89 1.07
N ASP A 33 -6.26 15.66 -0.10
CA ASP A 33 -7.51 16.28 -0.50
C ASP A 33 -8.54 15.83 0.53
N LEU A 34 -8.71 16.62 1.60
CA LEU A 34 -9.78 16.47 2.58
C LEU A 34 -11.08 16.92 1.92
N GLU A 35 -11.46 16.26 0.83
CA GLU A 35 -12.84 16.34 0.37
C GLU A 35 -13.73 15.68 1.42
N PRO A 36 -14.76 16.37 1.92
CA PRO A 36 -15.67 15.80 2.90
C PRO A 36 -16.36 14.59 2.26
N VAL A 37 -16.16 13.40 2.85
CA VAL A 37 -16.82 12.17 2.40
C VAL A 37 -18.30 12.25 2.74
N GLU A 38 -19.14 12.46 1.72
CA GLU A 38 -20.58 12.52 1.87
C GLU A 38 -21.21 11.14 1.69
N MET A 39 -22.08 10.77 2.63
CA MET A 39 -22.80 9.49 2.65
C MET A 39 -24.21 9.69 2.09
N VAL A 40 -24.51 9.04 0.97
CA VAL A 40 -25.87 9.03 0.40
C VAL A 40 -26.75 7.98 1.10
N CYS A 41 -28.00 8.36 1.42
CA CYS A 41 -29.01 7.41 1.88
C CYS A 41 -29.23 6.26 0.89
N LEU A 42 -29.62 5.10 1.41
CA LEU A 42 -29.92 3.92 0.59
C LEU A 42 -31.21 4.06 -0.25
N MET A 43 -32.16 4.90 0.18
CA MET A 43 -33.50 4.99 -0.43
C MET A 43 -33.79 6.31 -1.13
N CYS A 44 -33.07 7.37 -0.79
CA CYS A 44 -33.33 8.73 -1.27
C CYS A 44 -32.02 9.50 -1.44
N ASP A 45 -32.12 10.73 -1.96
CA ASP A 45 -30.95 11.56 -2.29
C ASP A 45 -30.43 12.40 -1.09
N ALA A 46 -30.79 12.03 0.15
CA ALA A 46 -30.32 12.71 1.34
C ALA A 46 -28.85 12.38 1.63
N LEU A 47 -28.07 13.40 2.01
CA LEU A 47 -26.63 13.32 2.27
C LEU A 47 -26.34 13.47 3.77
N PHE A 48 -25.32 12.76 4.24
CA PHE A 48 -24.91 12.73 5.64
C PHE A 48 -23.38 12.75 5.77
N ASP A 49 -22.89 13.26 6.90
CA ASP A 49 -21.47 13.33 7.26
C ASP A 49 -20.97 12.09 8.02
N SER A 50 -21.86 11.14 8.34
CA SER A 50 -21.49 9.89 9.00
C SER A 50 -22.41 8.74 8.66
N THR A 51 -21.86 7.53 8.67
CA THR A 51 -22.60 6.29 8.45
C THR A 51 -23.74 6.14 9.46
N GLN A 52 -23.48 6.41 10.74
CA GLN A 52 -24.48 6.24 11.81
C GLN A 52 -25.70 7.13 11.61
N ARG A 53 -25.50 8.39 11.17
CA ARG A 53 -26.63 9.31 10.89
C ARG A 53 -27.43 8.87 9.67
N MET A 54 -26.75 8.42 8.62
CA MET A 54 -27.41 7.87 7.42
C MET A 54 -28.22 6.62 7.75
N LEU A 55 -27.68 5.70 8.57
CA LEU A 55 -28.38 4.50 9.01
C LEU A 55 -29.58 4.81 9.90
N GLN A 56 -29.44 5.76 10.84
CA GLN A 56 -30.56 6.22 11.65
C GLN A 56 -31.67 6.84 10.79
N HIS A 57 -31.29 7.64 9.78
CA HIS A 57 -32.26 8.16 8.82
C HIS A 57 -32.99 7.06 8.04
N CYS A 58 -32.27 6.02 7.60
CA CYS A 58 -32.85 4.85 6.94
C CYS A 58 -33.89 4.15 7.84
N LYS A 59 -33.58 4.02 9.13
CA LYS A 59 -34.48 3.42 10.12
C LYS A 59 -35.73 4.26 10.37
N ASP A 60 -35.57 5.56 10.57
CA ASP A 60 -36.68 6.44 11.00
C ASP A 60 -37.62 6.85 9.85
N ASN A 61 -37.10 6.97 8.63
CA ASN A 61 -37.85 7.52 7.49
C ASN A 61 -38.25 6.46 6.46
N HIS A 62 -37.54 5.33 6.42
CA HIS A 62 -37.74 4.28 5.41
C HIS A 62 -38.01 2.90 6.03
N ASP A 63 -38.13 2.81 7.35
CA ASP A 63 -38.29 1.55 8.10
C ASP A 63 -37.26 0.49 7.71
N LEU A 64 -36.04 0.93 7.35
CA LEU A 64 -34.97 0.07 6.84
C LEU A 64 -33.82 0.01 7.86
N ASP A 65 -33.70 -1.14 8.53
CA ASP A 65 -32.58 -1.44 9.44
C ASP A 65 -31.65 -2.49 8.81
N ILE A 66 -30.63 -2.04 8.07
CA ILE A 66 -29.68 -2.95 7.41
C ILE A 66 -28.82 -3.73 8.41
N VAL A 67 -28.63 -3.22 9.63
CA VAL A 67 -27.84 -3.89 10.68
C VAL A 67 -28.62 -5.09 11.19
N SER A 68 -29.93 -4.94 11.41
CA SER A 68 -30.82 -6.07 11.71
C SER A 68 -30.89 -7.07 10.56
N ILE A 69 -31.09 -6.61 9.32
CA ILE A 69 -31.17 -7.50 8.14
C ILE A 69 -29.90 -8.33 7.98
N ARG A 70 -28.72 -7.72 8.20
CA ARG A 70 -27.45 -8.42 8.21
C ARG A 70 -27.44 -9.59 9.20
N LYS A 71 -27.84 -9.32 10.45
CA LYS A 71 -27.85 -10.32 11.53
C LYS A 71 -28.87 -11.42 11.24
N ASP A 72 -30.06 -11.06 10.78
CA ASP A 72 -31.14 -11.99 10.50
C ASP A 72 -30.82 -12.95 9.33
N LEU A 73 -30.05 -12.48 8.35
CA LEU A 73 -29.68 -13.25 7.15
C LEU A 73 -28.25 -13.80 7.18
N ASP A 74 -27.51 -13.58 8.27
CA ASP A 74 -26.10 -13.95 8.45
C ASP A 74 -25.24 -13.55 7.23
N LEU A 75 -25.28 -12.25 6.90
CA LEU A 75 -24.56 -11.73 5.75
C LEU A 75 -23.09 -11.45 6.10
N ASP A 76 -22.21 -12.06 5.33
CA ASP A 76 -20.80 -11.73 5.24
C ASP A 76 -20.59 -10.38 4.53
N PHE A 77 -19.33 -9.92 4.47
CA PHE A 77 -18.99 -8.65 3.83
C PHE A 77 -19.54 -8.56 2.40
N LEU A 78 -19.35 -9.60 1.61
CA LEU A 78 -19.82 -9.60 0.22
C LEU A 78 -21.34 -9.63 0.12
N GLY A 79 -22.02 -10.38 1.00
CA GLY A 79 -23.47 -10.34 1.14
C GLY A 79 -24.00 -8.94 1.46
N MET A 80 -23.29 -8.19 2.31
CA MET A 80 -23.63 -6.79 2.61
C MET A 80 -23.44 -5.87 1.41
N VAL A 81 -22.35 -6.01 0.66
CA VAL A 81 -22.13 -5.26 -0.59
C VAL A 81 -23.28 -5.53 -1.58
N LYS A 82 -23.65 -6.79 -1.78
CA LYS A 82 -24.78 -7.18 -2.64
C LYS A 82 -26.11 -6.56 -2.16
N LEU A 83 -26.37 -6.59 -0.85
CA LEU A 83 -27.58 -5.99 -0.26
C LEU A 83 -27.65 -4.48 -0.51
N VAL A 84 -26.55 -3.74 -0.26
CA VAL A 84 -26.49 -2.29 -0.48
C VAL A 84 -26.77 -1.94 -1.94
N ASN A 85 -26.12 -2.64 -2.88
CA ASN A 85 -26.32 -2.42 -4.30
C ASN A 85 -27.74 -2.80 -4.75
N TYR A 86 -28.30 -3.89 -4.22
CA TYR A 86 -29.69 -4.28 -4.49
C TYR A 86 -30.67 -3.16 -4.08
N ILE A 87 -30.55 -2.67 -2.84
CA ILE A 87 -31.43 -1.63 -2.31
C ILE A 87 -31.34 -0.36 -3.16
N ARG A 88 -30.13 0.10 -3.46
CA ARG A 88 -29.91 1.31 -4.26
C ARG A 88 -30.47 1.19 -5.66
N ARG A 89 -30.31 0.02 -6.28
CA ARG A 89 -30.88 -0.24 -7.61
C ARG A 89 -32.40 -0.22 -7.58
N GLU A 90 -33.02 -0.88 -6.62
CA GLU A 90 -34.48 -0.91 -6.52
C GLU A 90 -35.08 0.44 -6.12
N ALA A 91 -34.39 1.23 -5.29
CA ALA A 91 -34.73 2.61 -4.97
C ALA A 91 -34.75 3.49 -6.24
N LYS A 92 -33.71 3.40 -7.08
CA LYS A 92 -33.65 4.11 -8.38
C LYS A 92 -34.77 3.71 -9.34
N VAL A 93 -35.18 2.44 -9.34
CA VAL A 93 -36.26 1.92 -10.20
C VAL A 93 -37.65 2.33 -9.68
N GLY A 94 -37.76 2.78 -8.41
CA GLY A 94 -39.02 3.26 -7.83
C GLY A 94 -40.00 2.14 -7.49
N LYS A 95 -39.53 0.91 -7.28
CA LYS A 95 -40.38 -0.19 -6.81
C LYS A 95 -40.62 -0.01 -5.31
N GLY A 96 -41.81 0.46 -4.95
CA GLY A 96 -42.19 0.78 -3.57
C GLY A 96 -42.25 -0.39 -2.56
N LYS A 97 -41.75 -1.58 -2.89
CA LYS A 97 -41.59 -2.67 -1.93
C LYS A 97 -40.29 -3.42 -2.18
N LEU A 98 -39.33 -3.20 -1.30
CA LEU A 98 -38.08 -3.95 -1.25
C LEU A 98 -38.33 -5.33 -0.64
N ASP A 99 -37.78 -6.37 -1.25
CA ASP A 99 -37.76 -7.71 -0.68
C ASP A 99 -36.37 -7.97 -0.09
N VAL A 100 -36.21 -7.60 1.18
CA VAL A 100 -34.99 -7.86 1.97
C VAL A 100 -35.17 -9.01 2.95
N SER A 101 -36.28 -9.77 2.84
CA SER A 101 -36.59 -10.86 3.78
C SER A 101 -35.78 -12.13 3.52
N LYS A 102 -35.16 -12.26 2.33
CA LYS A 102 -34.43 -13.46 1.94
C LYS A 102 -33.18 -13.08 1.16
N LYS A 103 -32.09 -13.80 1.46
CA LYS A 103 -30.81 -13.66 0.73
C LYS A 103 -30.94 -13.90 -0.78
N SER A 104 -31.84 -14.80 -1.20
CA SER A 104 -32.09 -15.11 -2.61
C SER A 104 -32.57 -13.92 -3.45
N ALA A 105 -33.10 -12.85 -2.83
CA ALA A 105 -33.53 -11.66 -3.55
C ALA A 105 -32.36 -10.84 -4.14
N PHE A 106 -31.16 -10.99 -3.54
CA PHE A 106 -29.96 -10.23 -3.90
C PHE A 106 -28.69 -11.11 -3.99
N GLU A 107 -28.86 -12.41 -4.24
CA GLU A 107 -27.74 -13.35 -4.32
C GLU A 107 -26.95 -13.26 -5.66
N ASP A 108 -27.58 -12.74 -6.71
CA ASP A 108 -27.01 -12.64 -8.05
C ASP A 108 -25.76 -11.74 -8.10
N ASP A 109 -24.76 -12.14 -8.87
CA ASP A 109 -23.48 -11.42 -9.01
C ASP A 109 -23.62 -10.07 -9.70
N GLN A 110 -24.75 -9.77 -10.35
CA GLN A 110 -25.06 -8.44 -10.85
C GLN A 110 -25.05 -7.37 -9.75
N TYR A 111 -25.25 -7.75 -8.48
CA TYR A 111 -25.20 -6.84 -7.34
C TYR A 111 -23.79 -6.64 -6.76
N LEU A 112 -22.77 -7.28 -7.35
CA LEU A 112 -21.37 -6.95 -7.09
C LEU A 112 -20.89 -5.74 -7.89
N LEU A 113 -21.65 -5.34 -8.91
CA LEU A 113 -21.33 -4.17 -9.70
C LEU A 113 -21.72 -2.90 -8.95
N PRO A 114 -20.85 -1.86 -8.94
CA PRO A 114 -21.16 -0.59 -8.31
C PRO A 114 -22.46 0.01 -8.84
N THR A 115 -23.34 0.41 -7.94
CA THR A 115 -24.61 1.09 -8.30
C THR A 115 -24.56 2.60 -8.09
N LEU A 116 -23.56 3.08 -7.35
CA LEU A 116 -23.22 4.48 -7.16
C LEU A 116 -21.70 4.61 -7.35
N GLU A 117 -21.29 5.70 -7.98
CA GLU A 117 -19.88 6.13 -8.06
C GLU A 117 -19.43 6.63 -6.68
N ASP A 118 -18.20 6.28 -6.28
CA ASP A 118 -17.59 6.69 -5.00
C ASP A 118 -18.48 6.43 -3.77
N ASP A 119 -19.03 5.21 -3.70
CA ASP A 119 -19.95 4.83 -2.63
C ASP A 119 -19.27 4.75 -1.26
N ALA A 120 -19.25 5.88 -0.56
CA ALA A 120 -18.70 6.04 0.79
C ALA A 120 -19.16 4.96 1.78
N LEU A 121 -20.40 4.47 1.65
CA LEU A 121 -20.95 3.46 2.56
C LEU A 121 -20.19 2.15 2.43
N LEU A 122 -19.85 1.71 1.21
CA LEU A 122 -19.19 0.43 0.96
C LEU A 122 -17.80 0.36 1.62
N TYR A 123 -17.09 1.48 1.71
CA TYR A 123 -15.81 1.57 2.41
C TYR A 123 -15.97 1.49 3.93
N SER A 124 -17.05 2.05 4.47
CA SER A 124 -17.39 2.00 5.90
C SER A 124 -18.13 0.74 6.34
N LEU A 125 -18.44 -0.19 5.41
CA LEU A 125 -19.23 -1.38 5.74
C LEU A 125 -18.56 -2.22 6.83
N GLN A 126 -17.23 -2.26 6.88
CA GLN A 126 -16.51 -2.99 7.91
C GLN A 126 -16.87 -2.49 9.32
N ASP A 127 -16.96 -1.18 9.50
CA ASP A 127 -17.34 -0.55 10.78
C ASP A 127 -18.79 -0.86 11.15
N VAL A 128 -19.67 -1.04 10.15
CA VAL A 128 -21.08 -1.42 10.33
C VAL A 128 -21.24 -2.93 10.61
N ILE A 129 -20.38 -3.73 9.99
CA ILE A 129 -20.37 -5.18 10.11
C ILE A 129 -19.79 -5.58 11.47
N GLY A 130 -18.89 -4.81 12.10
CA GLY A 130 -18.38 -5.15 13.42
C GLY A 130 -17.91 -6.60 13.45
N ASP A 131 -16.78 -6.83 12.81
CA ASP A 131 -16.14 -8.14 12.65
C ASP A 131 -16.06 -8.93 13.95
N GLY A 132 -17.09 -9.73 14.25
CA GLY A 132 -17.06 -11.03 14.94
C GLY A 132 -16.15 -11.22 16.18
N LEU A 133 -15.74 -10.14 16.85
CA LEU A 133 -14.90 -10.16 18.05
C LEU A 133 -15.63 -9.63 19.29
N ASP A 134 -16.90 -9.24 19.13
CA ASP A 134 -17.78 -8.75 20.20
C ASP A 134 -18.93 -9.72 20.49
N ASP A 135 -18.74 -11.04 20.32
CA ASP A 135 -19.60 -12.07 20.94
C ASP A 135 -19.37 -12.13 22.48
N VAL A 136 -19.42 -10.98 23.14
CA VAL A 136 -19.80 -10.88 24.55
C VAL A 136 -21.27 -10.46 24.58
N ASP A 137 -22.13 -11.48 24.67
CA ASP A 137 -23.56 -11.45 24.94
C ASP A 137 -23.99 -10.22 25.79
N ASP A 138 -24.52 -9.18 25.16
CA ASP A 138 -25.25 -8.09 25.83
C ASP A 138 -26.76 -8.41 25.77
N ASP A 139 -27.16 -9.47 26.48
CA ASP A 139 -28.54 -9.67 26.90
C ASP A 139 -28.83 -8.76 28.10
N VAL A 140 -29.31 -7.54 27.83
CA VAL A 140 -29.92 -6.67 28.85
C VAL A 140 -31.42 -6.55 28.61
N GLY A 141 -32.11 -7.64 28.93
CA GLY A 141 -33.44 -7.58 29.54
C GLY A 141 -33.31 -7.21 31.02
N GLY A 142 -34.09 -6.22 31.48
CA GLY A 142 -33.87 -5.58 32.78
C GLY A 142 -34.12 -6.42 34.06
N VAL A 143 -33.52 -5.88 35.14
CA VAL A 143 -33.89 -5.92 36.60
C VAL A 143 -33.23 -7.05 37.45
N PRO A 144 -32.84 -6.85 38.74
CA PRO A 144 -32.30 -5.68 39.47
C PRO A 144 -30.93 -5.96 40.16
N VAL A 145 -30.32 -4.87 40.65
CA VAL A 145 -29.08 -4.77 41.44
C VAL A 145 -28.98 -5.79 42.60
N LYS A 146 -27.96 -6.65 42.58
CA LYS A 146 -27.22 -7.11 43.79
C LYS A 146 -25.87 -7.75 43.45
N ALA A 147 -24.83 -6.95 43.68
CA ALA A 147 -23.45 -7.28 44.05
C ALA A 147 -22.94 -8.70 43.73
N LEU A 148 -22.09 -8.81 42.70
CA LEU A 148 -20.93 -9.69 42.69
C LEU A 148 -19.76 -8.97 42.00
N ASN A 149 -18.67 -8.78 42.75
CA ASN A 149 -17.42 -8.19 42.30
C ASN A 149 -16.76 -9.05 41.21
N GLY A 150 -16.29 -8.41 40.15
CA GLY A 150 -15.39 -8.99 39.14
C GLY A 150 -14.70 -7.86 38.38
N ALA A 151 -13.49 -7.49 38.79
CA ALA A 151 -12.68 -6.47 38.16
C ALA A 151 -11.96 -7.01 36.91
N GLY A 152 -12.03 -6.30 35.79
CA GLY A 152 -11.16 -6.47 34.63
C GLY A 152 -11.78 -5.84 33.37
N ASN A 153 -11.09 -5.11 32.50
CA ASN A 153 -9.75 -4.54 32.55
C ASN A 153 -9.66 -3.44 31.48
N GLY A 154 -10.16 -2.24 31.81
CA GLY A 154 -10.08 -1.05 30.94
C GLY A 154 -8.71 -0.32 30.95
N SER A 155 -7.70 -0.87 31.64
CA SER A 155 -6.37 -0.27 31.75
C SER A 155 -5.40 -0.69 30.63
N ASN A 156 -5.60 -1.86 30.01
CA ASN A 156 -4.65 -2.42 29.05
C ASN A 156 -4.41 -1.54 27.81
N GLY A 157 -5.44 -0.85 27.30
CA GLY A 157 -5.30 -0.01 26.11
C GLY A 157 -4.49 1.25 26.38
N VAL A 158 -4.78 1.94 27.48
CA VAL A 158 -4.09 3.19 27.85
C VAL A 158 -2.65 2.90 28.27
N ASP A 159 -2.42 1.82 29.01
CA ASP A 159 -1.07 1.38 29.40
C ASP A 159 -0.24 0.99 28.18
N ARG A 160 -0.86 0.33 27.18
CA ARG A 160 -0.19 -0.04 25.93
C ARG A 160 0.15 1.17 25.06
N ILE A 161 -0.74 2.16 24.99
CA ILE A 161 -0.48 3.42 24.26
C ILE A 161 0.72 4.14 24.89
N ALA A 162 0.74 4.30 26.21
CA ALA A 162 1.84 4.95 26.91
C ALA A 162 3.19 4.20 26.72
N GLU A 163 3.18 2.86 26.72
CA GLU A 163 4.36 2.05 26.44
C GLU A 163 4.90 2.27 25.01
N LEU A 164 4.00 2.26 24.02
CA LEU A 164 4.35 2.46 22.61
C LEU A 164 4.88 3.88 22.36
N GLU A 165 4.28 4.90 22.99
CA GLU A 165 4.77 6.27 22.94
C GLU A 165 6.19 6.39 23.53
N GLN A 166 6.46 5.70 24.65
CA GLN A 166 7.78 5.68 25.25
C GLN A 166 8.82 4.99 24.35
N HIS A 167 8.45 3.89 23.69
CA HIS A 167 9.32 3.21 22.72
C HIS A 167 9.61 4.08 21.49
N LEU A 168 8.60 4.78 20.97
CA LEU A 168 8.77 5.71 19.86
C LEU A 168 9.76 6.82 20.22
N GLN A 169 9.60 7.44 21.40
CA GLN A 169 10.50 8.50 21.86
C GLN A 169 11.95 8.01 22.01
N ARG A 170 12.14 6.80 22.56
CA ARG A 170 13.49 6.21 22.70
C ARG A 170 14.14 5.96 21.34
N ALA A 171 13.42 5.32 20.41
CA ALA A 171 13.93 5.06 19.06
C ALA A 171 14.25 6.35 18.30
N GLN A 172 13.42 7.40 18.45
CA GLN A 172 13.68 8.70 17.84
C GLN A 172 14.91 9.39 18.44
N LEU A 173 15.14 9.27 19.74
CA LEU A 173 16.33 9.83 20.38
C LEU A 173 17.60 9.13 19.92
N GLU A 174 17.57 7.78 19.86
CA GLU A 174 18.68 6.97 19.33
C GLU A 174 18.98 7.32 17.87
N ARG A 175 17.94 7.44 17.03
CA ARG A 175 18.10 7.87 15.63
C ARG A 175 18.72 9.27 15.53
N LYS A 176 18.29 10.22 16.36
CA LYS A 176 18.85 11.58 16.40
C LYS A 176 20.31 11.58 16.86
N ALA A 177 20.66 10.76 17.84
CA ALA A 177 22.04 10.62 18.32
C ALA A 177 22.93 10.01 17.23
N CYS A 178 22.52 8.88 16.65
CA CYS A 178 23.23 8.22 15.56
C CYS A 178 23.42 9.15 14.35
N LYS A 179 22.38 9.91 13.98
CA LYS A 179 22.49 10.90 12.89
C LYS A 179 23.56 11.96 13.17
N ARG A 180 23.64 12.49 14.39
CA ARG A 180 24.68 13.46 14.76
C ARG A 180 26.08 12.87 14.73
N GLU A 181 26.24 11.63 15.18
CA GLU A 181 27.54 10.94 15.12
C GLU A 181 27.98 10.74 13.67
N LEU A 182 27.07 10.35 12.78
CA LEU A 182 27.34 10.22 11.36
C LEU A 182 27.69 11.55 10.68
N GLU A 183 26.97 12.64 11.03
CA GLU A 183 27.27 13.99 10.53
C GLU A 183 28.67 14.45 10.98
N ALA A 184 29.02 14.25 12.25
CA ALA A 184 30.35 14.59 12.76
C ALA A 184 31.48 13.77 12.08
N LEU A 185 31.23 12.49 11.80
CA LEU A 185 32.18 11.66 11.05
C LEU A 185 32.32 12.13 9.60
N ARG A 186 31.21 12.52 8.94
CA ARG A 186 31.23 13.10 7.59
C ARG A 186 32.08 14.38 7.57
N GLU A 187 31.82 15.33 8.47
CA GLU A 187 32.58 16.58 8.57
C GLU A 187 34.07 16.32 8.81
N GLY A 188 34.40 15.33 9.65
CA GLY A 188 35.79 14.91 9.88
C GLY A 188 36.47 14.34 8.63
N ILE A 189 35.75 13.59 7.80
CA ILE A 189 36.27 13.06 6.52
C ILE A 189 36.44 14.18 5.48
N GLU A 190 35.52 15.14 5.42
CA GLU A 190 35.62 16.28 4.50
C GLU A 190 36.78 17.21 4.88
N ALA A 191 36.93 17.52 6.17
CA ALA A 191 38.09 18.24 6.67
C ALA A 191 39.39 17.50 6.37
N ARG A 192 39.36 16.15 6.39
CA ARG A 192 40.50 15.34 5.97
C ARG A 192 40.91 15.54 4.54
N ASN A 193 39.97 15.32 3.64
CA ASN A 193 40.24 15.35 2.22
C ASN A 193 40.59 16.79 1.77
N GLY A 194 40.05 17.81 2.44
CA GLY A 194 40.43 19.20 2.23
C GLY A 194 41.89 19.50 2.56
N TYR A 195 42.44 18.94 3.65
CA TYR A 195 43.86 19.12 3.96
C TYR A 195 44.77 18.30 3.02
N GLU A 196 44.35 17.11 2.57
CA GLU A 196 45.15 16.31 1.63
C GLU A 196 45.21 16.98 0.26
N GLY A 197 44.11 17.63 -0.16
CA GLY A 197 44.07 18.48 -1.35
C GLY A 197 45.04 19.66 -1.24
N ALA A 198 44.99 20.40 -0.13
CA ALA A 198 45.90 21.53 0.11
C ALA A 198 47.38 21.12 0.21
N LEU A 199 47.68 19.95 0.78
CA LEU A 199 49.05 19.44 0.89
C LEU A 199 49.61 19.01 -0.47
N LYS A 200 48.77 18.42 -1.34
CA LYS A 200 49.14 18.10 -2.73
C LYS A 200 49.44 19.37 -3.54
N GLU A 201 48.63 20.40 -3.39
CA GLU A 201 48.81 21.71 -4.03
C GLU A 201 50.15 22.36 -3.63
N ILE A 202 50.51 22.33 -2.34
CA ILE A 202 51.81 22.83 -1.85
C ILE A 202 53.00 22.01 -2.37
N THR A 203 52.85 20.68 -2.52
CA THR A 203 53.92 19.81 -3.06
C THR A 203 54.11 19.93 -4.57
N GLU A 204 53.05 20.26 -5.32
CA GLU A 204 53.15 20.50 -6.76
C GLU A 204 53.83 21.83 -7.08
N GLU A 205 53.73 22.84 -6.20
CA GLU A 205 54.44 24.12 -6.37
C GLU A 205 55.96 24.03 -6.13
N HIS A 206 56.44 23.02 -5.36
CA HIS A 206 57.87 22.85 -5.04
C HIS A 206 58.56 21.74 -5.87
N GLY A 207 57.87 21.11 -6.81
CA GLY A 207 58.40 20.01 -7.64
C GLY A 207 59.16 20.40 -8.92
N ASN A 208 59.37 21.70 -9.17
CA ASN A 208 60.04 22.19 -10.39
C ASN A 208 61.46 22.72 -10.14
N ASN A 209 62.26 22.04 -9.34
CA ASN A 209 63.71 22.28 -9.36
C ASN A 209 64.54 21.00 -9.16
N GLU A 210 65.26 20.69 -10.24
CA GLU A 210 66.49 19.88 -10.33
C GLU A 210 66.41 18.39 -9.94
N ASN A 211 66.55 17.50 -10.93
CA ASN A 211 67.86 17.07 -11.43
C ASN A 211 67.75 15.73 -12.18
N GLU A 212 68.31 15.71 -13.38
CA GLU A 212 68.48 14.57 -14.25
C GLU A 212 69.45 13.56 -13.61
N ASN A 213 69.00 12.33 -13.36
CA ASN A 213 69.93 11.21 -13.41
C ASN A 213 69.24 9.91 -13.85
N ALA A 214 69.54 9.53 -15.09
CA ALA A 214 69.15 8.28 -15.69
C ALA A 214 69.93 7.11 -15.08
N ILE A 215 69.22 6.06 -14.66
CA ILE A 215 69.76 4.69 -14.67
C ILE A 215 68.70 3.77 -15.27
N SER A 216 68.98 3.38 -16.51
CA SER A 216 68.34 2.34 -17.30
C SER A 216 68.65 0.94 -16.77
N ASN A 217 67.63 0.05 -16.68
CA ASN A 217 67.63 -1.26 -17.38
C ASN A 217 66.35 -2.11 -17.19
N PRO A 218 66.13 -3.14 -18.06
CA PRO A 218 64.82 -3.58 -18.53
C PRO A 218 64.34 -4.92 -17.93
N GLY A 219 63.05 -5.23 -18.08
CA GLY A 219 62.49 -6.53 -17.70
C GLY A 219 61.04 -6.77 -18.16
N THR A 220 60.89 -7.30 -19.38
CA THR A 220 59.97 -8.36 -19.84
C THR A 220 58.64 -8.65 -19.12
N GLY A 221 57.53 -8.63 -19.88
CA GLY A 221 56.40 -9.56 -19.69
C GLY A 221 55.00 -8.99 -19.99
N PRO A 222 54.08 -9.70 -20.68
CA PRO A 222 53.07 -9.07 -21.55
C PRO A 222 51.67 -8.94 -20.95
N ASN A 223 51.02 -7.86 -21.38
CA ASN A 223 49.58 -7.58 -21.34
C ASN A 223 48.78 -8.65 -22.12
N LYS A 224 47.63 -9.07 -21.57
CA LYS A 224 46.58 -9.80 -22.31
C LYS A 224 45.20 -9.23 -21.97
N ASN A 225 44.59 -8.70 -23.02
CA ASN A 225 43.23 -8.20 -23.14
C ASN A 225 42.18 -9.32 -22.96
N GLY A 226 40.94 -8.91 -22.63
CA GLY A 226 39.73 -9.54 -23.18
C GLY A 226 38.74 -10.09 -22.16
N HIS A 227 37.85 -9.25 -21.64
CA HIS A 227 36.63 -9.74 -20.98
C HIS A 227 35.54 -9.94 -22.05
N THR A 228 35.25 -11.21 -22.34
CA THR A 228 34.14 -11.65 -23.18
C THR A 228 32.82 -11.51 -22.43
N LEU A 229 31.86 -10.76 -22.99
CA LEU A 229 30.45 -10.83 -22.59
C LEU A 229 29.90 -12.22 -22.94
N GLY A 230 29.28 -12.89 -21.98
CA GLY A 230 28.73 -14.22 -22.14
C GLY A 230 27.53 -14.47 -21.24
N ASN A 231 26.35 -14.11 -21.76
CA ASN A 231 25.11 -14.87 -21.67
C ASN A 231 24.55 -15.21 -20.27
N THR A 232 23.69 -14.36 -19.71
CA THR A 232 22.90 -14.63 -18.49
C THR A 232 21.38 -14.66 -18.69
N ASP A 233 20.86 -14.58 -19.92
CA ASP A 233 19.40 -14.48 -20.13
C ASP A 233 18.69 -15.84 -20.32
N SER A 234 19.45 -16.93 -20.49
CA SER A 234 18.85 -18.25 -20.72
C SER A 234 18.25 -18.88 -19.44
N SER A 235 18.65 -18.40 -18.25
CA SER A 235 18.15 -18.95 -16.98
C SER A 235 16.77 -18.44 -16.58
N TYR A 236 16.33 -17.29 -17.10
CA TYR A 236 15.05 -16.68 -16.73
C TYR A 236 13.86 -17.41 -17.37
N PHE A 237 13.98 -17.79 -18.64
CA PHE A 237 12.91 -18.48 -19.36
C PHE A 237 12.78 -19.97 -19.01
N ALA A 238 13.86 -20.61 -18.54
CA ALA A 238 13.84 -22.05 -18.21
C ALA A 238 12.98 -22.39 -16.98
N SER A 239 12.68 -21.42 -16.12
CA SER A 239 11.91 -21.63 -14.88
C SER A 239 10.41 -21.81 -15.11
N TYR A 240 9.90 -21.48 -16.29
CA TYR A 240 8.46 -21.55 -16.60
C TYR A 240 8.05 -22.80 -17.39
N SER A 241 9.00 -23.60 -17.89
CA SER A 241 8.71 -24.70 -18.83
C SER A 241 8.51 -26.08 -18.19
N GLY A 242 8.27 -26.17 -16.88
CA GLY A 242 8.02 -27.45 -16.24
C GLY A 242 6.97 -27.35 -15.15
N HIS A 243 5.70 -27.58 -15.48
CA HIS A 243 4.74 -28.37 -14.69
C HIS A 243 3.36 -28.36 -15.35
N GLY A 244 2.88 -29.51 -15.83
CA GLY A 244 1.50 -29.63 -16.32
C GLY A 244 1.12 -30.87 -17.14
N GLU A 245 1.73 -32.04 -16.93
CA GLU A 245 1.13 -33.30 -17.43
C GLU A 245 0.22 -33.90 -16.36
N PHE A 246 -1.09 -33.68 -16.47
CA PHE A 246 -2.11 -34.42 -15.73
C PHE A 246 -2.59 -35.58 -16.62
N SER A 247 -2.09 -36.78 -16.33
CA SER A 247 -2.60 -38.03 -16.88
C SER A 247 -3.73 -38.56 -15.99
N GLY A 248 -4.94 -38.67 -16.56
CA GLY A 248 -6.11 -39.25 -15.89
C GLY A 248 -7.10 -39.77 -16.93
N THR A 249 -7.02 -41.07 -17.19
CA THR A 249 -7.75 -41.85 -18.20
C THR A 249 -9.27 -41.86 -18.00
N LEU A 250 -10.00 -41.74 -19.12
CA LEU A 250 -11.42 -41.97 -19.26
C LEU A 250 -11.71 -43.48 -19.32
N THR A 251 -12.45 -44.01 -18.33
CA THR A 251 -13.34 -45.18 -18.47
C THR A 251 -14.32 -45.21 -17.32
#